data_AF-A0A1H9YJZ3-F1
#
_entry.id   AF-A0A1H9YJZ3-F1
#
_cell.length_a   1.000
_cell.length_b   1.000
_cell.length_c   1.000
_cell.angle_alpha   90.00
_cell.angle_beta   90.00
_cell.angle_gamma   90.00
#
_symmetry.space_group_name_H-M   'P 1'
#
loop_
_entity.id
_entity.type
_entity.pdbx_description
1 polymer ?
#
loop_
_entity_poly.entity_id
_entity_poly.type
_entity_poly.pdbx_seq_one_letter_code
_entity_poly.pdbx_strand_id
1 'polypeptide(L)'
;MSEDFLQNPSVILILLGNYVFLITLFFIQRRIGKKNHRYDERYYQVNNQAKGKTWDVMLVVMLIAWPIVIMFDGISFSFFLLTILYILHCMIFAIASAYYNSNE
;
A
#
# COMPACT_ATOMS: atom_id res chain seq x y z
N MET A 1 16.72 2.66 -20.79
CA MET A 1 15.87 2.72 -19.59
C MET A 1 15.84 1.39 -18.83
N SER A 2 15.43 0.24 -19.40
CA SER A 2 15.50 -1.05 -18.68
C SER A 2 16.94 -1.58 -18.53
N GLU A 3 17.78 -1.43 -19.55
CA GLU A 3 19.15 -1.98 -19.51
C GLU A 3 20.11 -1.20 -18.60
N ASP A 4 19.82 0.09 -18.34
CA ASP A 4 20.60 0.92 -17.43
C ASP A 4 20.55 0.40 -15.97
N PHE A 5 19.46 -0.27 -15.59
CA PHE A 5 19.31 -0.91 -14.27
C PHE A 5 20.30 -2.07 -14.06
N LEU A 6 20.65 -2.80 -15.12
CA LEU A 6 21.59 -3.92 -15.05
C LEU A 6 23.04 -3.45 -15.15
N GLN A 7 23.28 -2.31 -15.80
CA GLN A 7 24.61 -1.74 -15.97
C GLN A 7 25.12 -1.02 -14.72
N ASN A 8 24.22 -0.48 -13.88
CA ASN A 8 24.60 0.28 -12.70
C ASN A 8 24.24 -0.45 -11.38
N PRO A 9 25.19 -1.16 -10.74
CA PRO A 9 24.93 -1.96 -9.53
C PRO A 9 24.46 -1.13 -8.32
N SER A 10 24.65 0.19 -8.33
CA SER A 10 24.16 1.07 -7.26
C SER A 10 22.63 1.12 -7.19
N VAL A 11 21.93 0.96 -8.33
CA VAL A 11 20.47 1.03 -8.37
C VAL A 11 19.84 -0.17 -7.65
N ILE A 12 20.42 -1.36 -7.82
CA ILE A 12 20.02 -2.58 -7.11
C ILE A 12 20.26 -2.43 -5.60
N LEU A 13 21.41 -1.87 -5.21
CA LEU A 13 21.73 -1.62 -3.80
C LEU A 13 20.76 -0.63 -3.13
N ILE A 14 20.35 0.43 -3.84
CA ILE A 14 19.36 1.39 -3.33
C ILE A 14 17.99 0.71 -3.14
N LEU A 15 17.57 -0.11 -4.10
CA LEU A 15 16.32 -0.87 -4.02
C LEU A 15 16.33 -1.82 -2.82
N LEU A 16 17.38 -2.64 -2.68
CA LEU A 16 17.54 -3.54 -1.54
C LEU A 16 17.62 -2.79 -0.21
N GLY A 17 18.36 -1.67 -0.17
CA GLY A 17 18.45 -0.79 0.99
C GLY A 17 17.09 -0.23 1.41
N ASN A 18 16.23 0.13 0.45
CA ASN A 18 14.87 0.60 0.73
C ASN A 18 14.03 -0.49 1.41
N TYR A 19 14.07 -1.73 0.89
CA TYR A 19 13.36 -2.86 1.51
C TYR A 19 13.85 -3.14 2.94
N VAL A 20 15.16 -3.15 3.16
CA VAL A 20 15.75 -3.35 4.50
C VAL A 20 15.33 -2.21 5.46
N PHE A 21 15.30 -0.97 4.98
CA PHE A 21 14.85 0.18 5.75
C PHE A 21 13.37 0.06 6.16
N LEU A 22 12.49 -0.30 5.21
CA LEU A 22 11.07 -0.50 5.48
C LEU A 22 10.81 -1.63 6.48
N ILE A 23 11.53 -2.74 6.35
CA ILE A 23 11.47 -3.86 7.30
C ILE A 23 11.92 -3.40 8.70
N THR A 24 13.01 -2.64 8.77
CA THR A 24 13.52 -2.09 10.03
C THR A 24 12.49 -1.17 10.69
N LEU A 25 11.89 -0.25 9.93
CA LEU A 25 10.82 0.62 10.41
C LEU A 25 9.61 -0.18 10.91
N PHE A 26 9.22 -1.24 10.21
CA PHE A 26 8.15 -2.13 10.65
C PHE A 26 8.45 -2.76 12.02
N PHE A 27 9.66 -3.27 12.23
CA PHE A 27 10.05 -3.83 13.52
C PHE A 27 10.10 -2.79 14.64
N ILE A 28 10.59 -1.58 14.36
CA ILE A 28 10.61 -0.47 15.33
C ILE A 28 9.18 -0.08 15.72
N GLN A 29 8.29 0.12 14.73
CA GLN A 29 6.88 0.42 14.98
C GLN A 29 6.22 -0.67 15.84
N ARG A 30 6.50 -1.94 15.56
CA ARG A 30 5.97 -3.07 16.33
C ARG A 30 6.48 -3.09 17.77
N ARG A 31 7.75 -2.74 18.02
CA ARG A 31 8.32 -2.65 19.38
C ARG A 31 7.75 -1.47 20.17
N ILE A 32 7.67 -0.29 19.56
CA ILE A 32 7.08 0.90 20.20
C ILE A 32 5.59 0.68 20.51
N GLY A 33 4.87 0.04 19.59
CA GLY A 33 3.45 -0.26 19.78
C GLY A 33 3.17 -1.15 20.98
N LYS A 34 4.05 -2.14 21.27
CA LYS A 34 3.95 -2.98 22.47
C LYS A 34 4.23 -2.23 23.77
N LYS A 35 5.13 -1.23 23.75
CA LYS A 35 5.55 -0.48 24.95
C LYS A 35 4.51 0.53 25.42
N ASN A 36 3.73 1.12 24.50
CA ASN A 36 2.84 2.25 24.81
C ASN A 36 1.39 1.83 25.17
N HIS A 37 1.15 0.58 25.60
CA HIS A 37 -0.20 0.06 25.90
C HIS A 37 -1.24 0.42 24.82
N ARG A 38 -0.88 0.29 23.54
CA ARG A 38 -1.76 0.52 22.38
C ARG A 38 -2.85 -0.56 22.23
N TYR A 39 -3.38 -1.09 23.33
CA TYR A 39 -4.39 -2.15 23.32
C TYR A 39 -5.58 -1.80 24.22
N ASP A 40 -5.74 -0.50 24.52
CA ASP A 40 -6.96 0.02 25.11
C ASP A 40 -8.06 0.11 24.05
N GLU A 41 -9.33 0.02 24.43
CA GLU A 41 -10.47 -0.03 23.48
C GLU A 41 -10.49 1.18 22.55
N ARG A 42 -10.09 2.35 23.06
CA ARG A 42 -9.95 3.59 22.29
C ARG A 42 -8.91 3.46 21.17
N TYR A 43 -7.83 2.72 21.39
CA TYR A 43 -6.85 2.48 20.34
C TYR A 43 -7.43 1.62 19.22
N TYR A 44 -8.17 0.57 19.55
CA TYR A 44 -8.83 -0.26 18.54
C TYR A 44 -9.84 0.53 17.72
N GLN A 45 -10.63 1.39 18.36
CA GLN A 45 -11.59 2.25 17.67
C GLN A 45 -10.91 3.23 16.70
N VAL A 46 -9.90 3.97 17.17
CA VAL A 46 -9.15 4.92 16.34
C VAL A 46 -8.40 4.21 15.22
N ASN A 47 -7.79 3.05 15.50
CA ASN A 47 -7.06 2.28 14.51
C ASN A 47 -7.99 1.67 13.46
N ASN A 48 -9.19 1.22 13.83
CA ASN A 48 -10.17 0.72 12.87
C ASN A 48 -10.67 1.84 11.94
N GLN A 49 -10.96 3.02 12.50
CA GLN A 49 -11.29 4.22 11.70
C GLN A 49 -10.12 4.64 10.79
N ALA A 50 -8.90 4.61 11.29
CA ALA A 50 -7.70 4.94 10.51
C ALA A 50 -7.49 3.96 9.35
N LYS A 51 -7.76 2.65 9.54
CA LYS A 51 -7.71 1.66 8.45
C LYS A 51 -8.75 1.97 7.37
N GLY A 52 -9.99 2.28 7.76
CA GLY A 52 -11.03 2.70 6.81
C GLY A 52 -10.65 3.97 6.06
N LYS A 53 -10.13 4.99 6.74
CA LYS A 53 -9.66 6.23 6.09
C LYS A 53 -8.46 6.00 5.18
N THR A 54 -7.56 5.11 5.55
CA THR A 54 -6.42 4.73 4.70
C THR A 54 -6.91 4.08 3.40
N TRP A 55 -7.97 3.28 3.46
CA TRP A 55 -8.60 2.68 2.29
C TRP A 55 -9.15 3.72 1.32
N ASP A 56 -9.89 4.71 1.83
CA ASP A 56 -10.43 5.83 1.05
C ASP A 56 -9.30 6.65 0.39
N VAL A 57 -8.25 6.97 1.16
CA VAL A 57 -7.10 7.72 0.67
C VAL A 57 -6.39 6.96 -0.45
N MET A 58 -6.17 5.65 -0.30
CA MET A 58 -5.52 4.84 -1.35
C MET A 58 -6.33 4.78 -2.64
N LEU A 59 -7.67 4.75 -2.55
CA LEU A 59 -8.55 4.85 -3.72
C LEU A 59 -8.29 6.18 -4.45
N VAL A 60 -8.29 7.31 -3.73
CA VAL A 60 -8.01 8.63 -4.30
C VAL A 60 -6.62 8.69 -4.93
N VAL A 61 -5.60 8.15 -4.25
CA VAL A 61 -4.23 8.10 -4.78
C VAL A 61 -4.17 7.31 -6.09
N MET A 62 -4.82 6.14 -6.17
CA MET A 62 -4.87 5.35 -7.40
C MET A 62 -5.62 6.07 -8.53
N LEU A 63 -6.72 6.79 -8.23
CA LEU A 63 -7.45 7.59 -9.21
C LEU A 63 -6.62 8.75 -9.77
N ILE A 64 -5.73 9.35 -8.96
CA ILE A 64 -4.81 10.40 -9.42
C ILE A 64 -3.63 9.79 -10.19
N ALA A 65 -3.13 8.63 -9.77
CA ALA A 65 -2.04 7.94 -10.45
C ALA A 65 -2.44 7.50 -11.87
N TRP A 66 -3.71 7.17 -12.09
CA TRP A 66 -4.22 6.67 -13.38
C TRP A 66 -4.01 7.65 -14.55
N PRO A 67 -4.46 8.92 -14.49
CA PRO A 67 -4.18 9.90 -15.55
C PRO A 67 -2.70 10.27 -15.66
N ILE A 68 -1.95 10.26 -14.55
CA ILE A 68 -0.50 10.53 -14.57
C ILE A 68 0.21 9.46 -15.41
N VAL A 69 -0.06 8.18 -15.16
CA VAL A 69 0.55 7.07 -15.91
C VAL A 69 0.22 7.16 -17.39
N ILE A 70 -1.04 7.46 -17.76
CA ILE A 70 -1.44 7.65 -19.16
C ILE A 70 -0.68 8.81 -19.81
N MET A 71 -0.50 9.93 -19.09
CA MET A 71 0.17 11.12 -19.63
C MET A 71 1.66 10.91 -19.92
N PHE A 72 2.36 10.18 -19.06
CA PHE A 72 3.82 10.00 -19.17
C PHE A 72 4.22 8.73 -19.92
N ASP A 73 3.52 7.63 -19.68
CA ASP A 73 3.89 6.29 -20.15
C ASP A 73 2.92 5.75 -21.23
N GLY A 74 1.81 6.47 -21.47
CA GLY A 74 0.76 6.05 -22.39
C GLY A 74 -0.04 4.85 -21.89
N ILE A 75 -0.79 4.22 -22.82
CA ILE A 75 -1.45 2.93 -22.55
C ILE A 75 -0.41 1.83 -22.71
N SER A 76 0.33 1.58 -21.64
CA SER A 76 1.39 0.57 -21.57
C SER A 76 1.21 -0.33 -20.33
N PHE A 77 2.21 -1.15 -20.01
CA PHE A 77 2.19 -2.09 -18.88
C PHE A 77 1.79 -1.42 -17.55
N SER A 78 2.35 -0.25 -17.24
CA SER A 78 2.08 0.50 -16.02
C SER A 78 0.58 0.81 -15.83
N PHE A 79 -0.12 1.12 -16.93
CA PHE A 79 -1.56 1.39 -16.91
C PHE A 79 -2.36 0.12 -16.57
N PHE A 80 -2.02 -1.02 -17.20
CA PHE A 80 -2.70 -2.29 -16.91
C PHE A 80 -2.41 -2.77 -15.49
N LEU A 81 -1.17 -2.64 -15.02
CA LEU A 81 -0.79 -2.98 -13.66
C LEU A 81 -1.57 -2.14 -12.64
N LEU A 82 -1.64 -0.83 -12.85
CA LEU A 82 -2.41 0.06 -11.96
C LEU A 82 -3.91 -0.27 -11.99
N THR A 83 -4.45 -0.65 -13.15
CA THR A 83 -5.84 -1.08 -13.30
C THR A 83 -6.12 -2.39 -12.56
N ILE A 84 -5.23 -3.38 -12.64
CA ILE A 84 -5.33 -4.63 -11.88
C ILE A 84 -5.27 -4.35 -10.39
N LEU A 85 -4.36 -3.49 -9.93
CA LEU A 85 -4.26 -3.09 -8.53
C LEU A 85 -5.55 -2.41 -8.05
N TYR A 86 -6.13 -1.53 -8.86
CA TYR A 86 -7.40 -0.89 -8.56
C TYR A 86 -8.55 -1.91 -8.42
N ILE A 87 -8.65 -2.86 -9.36
CA ILE A 87 -9.65 -3.93 -9.30
C ILE A 87 -9.45 -4.79 -8.04
N LEU A 88 -8.21 -5.22 -7.77
CA LEU A 88 -7.89 -6.02 -6.59
C LEU A 88 -8.21 -5.27 -5.29
N HIS A 89 -7.93 -3.96 -5.22
CA HIS A 89 -8.33 -3.11 -4.11
C HIS A 89 -9.84 -3.22 -3.91
N CYS A 90 -10.65 -2.86 -4.90
CA CYS A 90 -12.11 -2.94 -4.81
C CYS A 90 -12.61 -4.36 -4.46
N MET A 91 -12.03 -5.41 -5.03
CA MET A 91 -12.40 -6.81 -4.75
C MET A 91 -12.14 -7.19 -3.28
N ILE A 92 -10.99 -6.81 -2.72
CA ILE A 92 -10.67 -7.10 -1.32
C ILE A 92 -11.70 -6.45 -0.40
N PHE A 93 -12.09 -5.21 -0.68
CA PHE A 93 -13.15 -4.54 0.09
C PHE A 93 -14.49 -5.23 -0.05
N ALA A 94 -14.88 -5.61 -1.27
CA ALA A 94 -16.13 -6.32 -1.50
C ALA A 94 -16.18 -7.66 -0.75
N ILE A 95 -15.09 -8.45 -0.80
CA ILE A 95 -14.97 -9.73 -0.08
C ILE A 95 -15.01 -9.51 1.43
N ALA A 96 -14.24 -8.56 1.94
CA ALA A 96 -14.21 -8.25 3.37
C ALA A 96 -15.59 -7.79 3.86
N SER A 97 -16.24 -6.88 3.13
CA SER A 97 -17.58 -6.38 3.46
C SER A 97 -18.61 -7.50 3.45
N ALA A 98 -18.58 -8.38 2.44
CA ALA A 98 -19.51 -9.52 2.36
C ALA A 98 -19.31 -10.49 3.54
N TYR A 99 -18.07 -10.80 3.89
CA TYR A 99 -17.74 -11.69 5.00
C TYR A 99 -18.20 -11.15 6.37
N TYR A 100 -17.99 -9.85 6.63
CA TYR A 100 -18.44 -9.26 7.90
C TYR A 100 -19.96 -9.10 7.94
N ASN A 101 -20.60 -8.70 6.84
CA ASN A 101 -22.06 -8.57 6.77
C ASN A 101 -22.79 -9.92 6.88
N SER A 102 -22.16 -11.05 6.51
CA SER A 102 -22.77 -12.38 6.70
C SER A 102 -22.62 -12.93 8.12
N ASN A 103 -21.73 -12.34 8.93
CA ASN A 103 -21.43 -12.77 10.30
C ASN A 103 -22.05 -11.84 11.37
N GLU A 104 -22.75 -10.78 10.96
CA GLU A 104 -23.67 -9.99 11.79
C GLU A 104 -25.08 -10.59 11.75
#